data_AF-A0A3C1RNE9-F1
#
_entry.id   AF-A0A3C1RNE9-F1
#
_cell.length_a   1.000
_cell.length_b   1.000
_cell.length_c   1.000
_cell.angle_alpha   90.00
_cell.angle_beta   90.00
_cell.angle_gamma   90.00
#
_symmetry.space_group_name_H-M   'P 1'
#
loop_
_entity.id
_entity.type
_entity.pdbx_description
1 polymer ?
#
loop_
_entity_poly.entity_id
_entity_poly.type
_entity_poly.pdbx_seq_one_letter_code
_entity_poly.pdbx_strand_id
1 'polypeptide(L)'
;MLNIPKILAQELSLKSFQVENALQLFSEGATIPFVARYRKEITGLLDEIQLRDISERYTYLTELEDRKKSILEAIASQEKLTDELREKIETCLQKTELEDLYLPYKPKRRTRATVAREKGLETLAQFIANFNQPNSPTFALEAEAEKYISEEKGVKTVEDALNGASDILAEMVSEKANLRAYLRAYLMNRGVFVSLVKEDYPEGTTKFEMYRQYRENVQDIKPHNLLALLRGETEGILKVEIEFDQDFVLSYLESQEIKTKNPMIRKFYQPMLKDAFNRLMKTSLISEVRSDRKTYADLESIKTFESNLRELLLASPAGMKPTLAIDPGFRTGCKVSVLSETGKFCEYHTIFPYQAAGQRQEAAKKVKQLIDKYKIELIAIGNGTAGRETDEFITEIIAKLERKPIKVMVNESGASIYSASDVARQEFPDLDLTVRGAISIGRRLQDPLAELVKIDPKSIGVGQYQHDVDQKLLKKKLDDTVESCVNYVGVELNTASKELLTFVSGITPTVAQNIVNYRNENG
;
A
#
# COMPACT_ATOMS: atom_id res chain seq x y z
N MET A 1 27.17 10.81 -10.13
CA MET A 1 26.44 10.22 -8.99
C MET A 1 25.62 11.30 -8.29
N LEU A 2 24.40 10.98 -7.90
CA LEU A 2 23.51 11.93 -7.22
C LEU A 2 24.09 12.36 -5.87
N ASN A 3 24.07 13.66 -5.59
CA ASN A 3 24.26 14.15 -4.22
C ASN A 3 22.92 14.01 -3.47
N ILE A 4 22.65 12.81 -2.96
CA ILE A 4 21.39 12.46 -2.29
C ILE A 4 21.07 13.43 -1.13
N PRO A 5 22.00 13.76 -0.21
CA PRO A 5 21.73 14.73 0.86
C PRO A 5 21.25 16.09 0.35
N LYS A 6 21.85 16.60 -0.74
CA LYS A 6 21.45 17.88 -1.33
C LYS A 6 20.03 17.83 -1.92
N ILE A 7 19.67 16.73 -2.59
CA ILE A 7 18.33 16.53 -3.16
C ILE A 7 17.30 16.49 -2.05
N LEU A 8 17.55 15.72 -0.99
CA LEU A 8 16.68 15.64 0.19
C LEU A 8 16.46 17.00 0.85
N ALA A 9 17.52 17.78 1.03
CA ALA A 9 17.42 19.12 1.60
C ALA A 9 16.51 20.04 0.76
N GLN A 10 16.58 19.95 -0.57
CA GLN A 10 15.73 20.73 -1.47
C GLN A 10 14.29 20.24 -1.49
N GLU A 11 14.06 18.94 -1.67
CA GLU A 11 12.72 18.35 -1.77
C GLU A 11 11.92 18.50 -0.47
N LEU A 12 12.57 18.31 0.68
CA LEU A 12 11.93 18.38 2.00
C LEU A 12 11.99 19.79 2.60
N SER A 13 12.55 20.77 1.90
CA SER A 13 12.75 22.14 2.38
C SER A 13 13.50 22.21 3.72
N LEU A 14 14.54 21.37 3.87
CA LEU A 14 15.40 21.28 5.05
C LEU A 14 16.79 21.85 4.77
N LYS A 15 17.54 22.19 5.82
CA LYS A 15 18.95 22.61 5.66
C LYS A 15 19.84 21.39 5.49
N SER A 16 20.89 21.50 4.66
CA SER A 16 21.79 20.37 4.36
C SER A 16 22.35 19.69 5.61
N PHE A 17 22.78 20.46 6.61
CA PHE A 17 23.33 19.89 7.85
C PHE A 17 22.31 19.03 8.61
N GLN A 18 21.01 19.36 8.54
CA GLN A 18 19.96 18.59 9.23
C GLN A 18 19.83 17.19 8.62
N VAL A 19 19.85 17.13 7.29
CA VAL A 19 19.79 15.88 6.53
C VAL A 19 21.05 15.06 6.75
N GLU A 20 22.23 15.67 6.59
CA GLU A 20 23.51 14.97 6.76
C GLU A 20 23.65 14.36 8.15
N ASN A 21 23.34 15.12 9.20
CA ASN A 21 23.40 14.63 10.57
C ASN A 21 22.36 13.53 10.86
N ALA A 22 21.15 13.64 10.33
CA ALA A 22 20.13 12.60 10.48
C ALA A 22 20.58 11.29 9.80
N LEU A 23 21.08 11.37 8.56
CA LEU A 23 21.57 10.20 7.82
C LEU A 23 22.78 9.56 8.50
N GLN A 24 23.68 10.37 9.06
CA GLN A 24 24.81 9.86 9.84
C GLN A 24 24.30 9.03 11.03
N LEU A 25 23.40 9.59 11.85
CA LEU A 25 22.83 8.90 13.00
C LEU A 25 22.13 7.59 12.60
N PHE A 26 21.38 7.58 11.49
CA PHE A 26 20.75 6.35 10.98
C PHE A 26 21.78 5.30 10.57
N SER A 27 22.89 5.70 9.94
CA SER A 27 23.96 4.77 9.57
C SER A 27 24.72 4.19 10.77
N GLU A 28 24.73 4.93 11.90
CA GLU A 28 25.22 4.46 13.20
C GLU A 28 24.21 3.56 13.95
N GLY A 29 23.02 3.32 13.36
CA GLY A 29 21.98 2.46 13.92
C GLY A 29 21.01 3.17 14.88
N ALA A 30 21.01 4.50 14.92
CA ALA A 30 20.04 5.25 15.72
C ALA A 30 18.62 5.12 15.14
N THR A 31 17.65 4.85 16.01
CA THR A 31 16.23 4.77 15.61
C THR A 31 15.62 6.16 15.46
N ILE A 32 14.52 6.27 14.72
CA ILE A 32 13.78 7.52 14.57
C ILE A 32 13.33 8.08 15.94
N PRO A 33 12.69 7.29 16.85
CA PRO A 33 12.31 7.80 18.17
C PRO A 33 13.50 8.29 18.99
N PHE A 34 14.65 7.60 18.91
CA PHE A 34 15.86 8.01 19.63
C PHE A 34 16.39 9.36 19.10
N VAL A 35 16.50 9.52 17.78
CA VAL A 35 17.00 10.75 17.17
C VAL A 35 16.05 11.92 17.49
N ALA A 36 14.75 11.70 17.29
CA ALA A 36 13.72 12.69 17.56
C ALA A 36 13.69 13.14 19.01
N ARG A 37 14.06 12.30 19.99
CA ARG A 37 14.01 12.63 21.42
C ARG A 37 15.34 13.15 21.96
N TYR A 38 16.45 12.52 21.61
CA TYR A 38 17.75 12.70 22.28
C TYR A 38 18.84 13.32 21.39
N ARG A 39 18.56 13.57 20.11
CA ARG A 39 19.52 14.17 19.16
C ARG A 39 18.96 15.39 18.43
N LYS A 40 17.93 16.02 19.00
CA LYS A 40 17.26 17.22 18.44
C LYS A 40 18.24 18.34 18.10
N GLU A 41 19.20 18.64 18.98
CA GLU A 41 20.13 19.75 18.75
C GLU A 41 21.03 19.53 17.52
N ILE A 42 21.53 18.31 17.36
CA ILE A 42 22.42 17.92 16.26
C ILE A 42 21.65 17.93 14.92
N THR A 43 20.38 17.53 14.93
CA THR A 43 19.54 17.53 13.72
C THR A 43 18.83 18.87 13.46
N GLY A 44 18.97 19.87 14.33
CA GLY A 44 18.28 21.15 14.20
C GLY A 44 16.77 21.07 14.45
N LEU A 45 16.37 20.30 15.45
CA LEU A 45 15.00 20.08 15.96
C LEU A 45 14.07 19.37 14.97
N LEU A 46 14.59 18.42 14.17
CA LEU A 46 13.73 17.58 13.33
C LEU A 46 12.77 16.74 14.19
N ASP A 47 11.52 16.68 13.77
CA ASP A 47 10.51 15.79 14.37
C ASP A 47 10.51 14.39 13.72
N GLU A 48 9.72 13.47 14.28
CA GLU A 48 9.63 12.09 13.78
C GLU A 48 9.11 12.00 12.34
N ILE A 49 8.24 12.92 11.92
CA ILE A 49 7.67 12.92 10.56
C ILE A 49 8.78 13.27 9.57
N GLN A 50 9.50 14.37 9.82
CA GLN A 50 10.61 14.81 8.99
C GLN A 50 11.73 13.76 8.93
N LEU A 51 12.06 13.12 10.05
CA LEU A 51 13.06 12.05 10.11
C LEU A 51 12.64 10.82 9.29
N ARG A 52 11.36 10.47 9.31
CA ARG A 52 10.80 9.37 8.51
C ARG A 52 10.82 9.70 7.02
N ASP A 53 10.43 10.91 6.64
CA ASP A 53 10.48 11.40 5.26
C ASP A 53 11.92 11.36 4.71
N ILE A 54 12.91 11.78 5.50
CA ILE A 54 14.34 11.67 5.15
C ILE A 54 14.71 10.20 4.92
N SER A 55 14.40 9.31 5.86
CA SER A 55 14.76 7.88 5.78
C SER A 55 14.13 7.19 4.56
N GLU A 56 12.85 7.45 4.30
CA GLU A 56 12.12 6.84 3.18
C GLU A 56 12.62 7.35 1.84
N ARG A 57 12.79 8.67 1.70
CA ARG A 57 13.28 9.27 0.46
C ARG A 57 14.74 8.92 0.20
N TYR A 58 15.58 8.84 1.25
CA TYR A 58 16.95 8.35 1.14
C TYR A 58 17.00 6.91 0.62
N THR A 59 16.15 6.03 1.14
CA THR A 59 16.04 4.64 0.67
C THR A 59 15.66 4.59 -0.81
N TYR A 60 14.64 5.36 -1.21
CA TYR A 60 14.22 5.43 -2.62
C TYR A 60 15.35 5.90 -3.55
N LEU A 61 16.05 6.98 -3.18
CA LEU A 61 17.11 7.55 -4.00
C LEU A 61 18.34 6.64 -4.07
N THR A 62 18.63 5.90 -3.01
CA THR A 62 19.71 4.90 -2.97
C THR A 62 19.39 3.74 -3.92
N GLU A 63 18.18 3.18 -3.84
CA GLU A 63 17.73 2.13 -4.78
C GLU A 63 17.74 2.61 -6.23
N LEU A 64 17.36 3.87 -6.47
CA LEU A 64 17.41 4.48 -7.80
C LEU A 64 18.86 4.56 -8.31
N GLU A 65 19.81 5.00 -7.47
CA GLU A 65 21.22 5.12 -7.85
C GLU A 65 21.85 3.75 -8.17
N ASP A 66 21.54 2.72 -7.39
CA ASP A 66 22.03 1.36 -7.66
C ASP A 66 21.42 0.79 -8.95
N ARG A 67 20.15 1.11 -9.22
CA ARG A 67 19.52 0.75 -10.49
C ARG A 67 20.14 1.48 -11.68
N LYS A 68 20.48 2.76 -11.55
CA LYS A 68 21.19 3.53 -12.59
C LYS A 68 22.53 2.91 -12.93
N LYS A 69 23.34 2.54 -11.94
CA LYS A 69 24.64 1.87 -12.15
C LYS A 69 24.47 0.60 -12.98
N SER A 70 23.53 -0.25 -12.58
CA SER A 70 23.21 -1.51 -13.28
C SER A 70 22.80 -1.27 -14.74
N ILE A 71 22.01 -0.22 -15.00
CA ILE A 71 21.55 0.15 -16.34
C ILE A 71 22.70 0.71 -17.19
N LEU A 72 23.53 1.58 -16.63
CA LEU A 72 24.70 2.14 -17.32
C LEU A 72 25.68 1.04 -17.74
N GLU A 73 25.95 0.08 -16.85
CA GLU A 73 26.78 -1.10 -17.15
C GLU A 73 26.17 -1.95 -18.27
N ALA A 74 24.86 -2.22 -18.20
CA ALA A 74 24.16 -3.00 -19.21
C ALA A 74 24.19 -2.34 -20.60
N ILE A 75 24.06 -1.01 -20.68
CA ILE A 75 24.11 -0.27 -21.94
C ILE A 75 25.56 -0.15 -22.45
N ALA A 76 26.52 0.08 -21.57
CA ALA A 76 27.94 0.14 -21.91
C ALA A 76 28.45 -1.18 -22.48
N SER A 77 28.01 -2.32 -21.93
CA SER A 77 28.37 -3.66 -22.43
C SER A 77 27.89 -3.94 -23.87
N GLN A 78 26.92 -3.15 -24.37
CA GLN A 78 26.42 -3.23 -25.74
C GLN A 78 27.07 -2.19 -26.67
N GLU A 79 28.04 -1.40 -26.19
CA GLU A 79 28.70 -0.31 -26.92
C GLU A 79 27.72 0.77 -27.42
N LYS A 80 26.57 0.92 -26.75
CA LYS A 80 25.50 1.87 -27.12
C LYS A 80 25.37 3.07 -26.17
N LEU A 81 26.25 3.18 -25.18
CA LEU A 81 26.21 4.26 -24.19
C LEU A 81 26.82 5.55 -24.76
N THR A 82 25.96 6.45 -25.23
CA THR A 82 26.37 7.80 -25.64
C THR A 82 26.50 8.72 -24.42
N ASP A 83 27.28 9.79 -24.54
CA ASP A 83 27.44 10.77 -23.45
C ASP A 83 26.12 11.47 -23.11
N GLU A 84 25.28 11.76 -24.11
CA GLU A 84 23.94 12.33 -23.91
C GLU A 84 23.02 11.37 -23.11
N LEU A 85 23.06 10.08 -23.43
CA LEU A 85 22.27 9.07 -22.72
C LEU A 85 22.79 8.86 -21.29
N ARG A 86 24.12 8.89 -21.10
CA ARG A 86 24.73 8.83 -19.77
C ARG A 86 24.24 9.99 -18.92
N GLU A 87 24.29 11.21 -19.43
CA GLU A 87 23.84 12.41 -18.71
C GLU A 87 22.35 12.33 -18.32
N LYS A 88 21.49 11.89 -19.24
CA LYS A 88 20.06 11.66 -18.97
C LYS A 88 19.82 10.65 -17.85
N ILE A 89 20.55 9.53 -17.86
CA ILE A 89 20.43 8.49 -16.82
C ILE A 89 20.94 9.01 -15.47
N GLU A 90 22.08 9.70 -15.46
CA GLU A 90 22.68 10.22 -14.23
C GLU A 90 21.79 11.27 -13.55
N THR A 91 21.13 12.13 -14.33
CA THR A 91 20.26 13.21 -13.83
C THR A 91 18.82 12.77 -13.51
N CYS A 92 18.38 11.60 -13.98
CA CYS A 92 17.03 11.09 -13.77
C CYS A 92 16.69 10.91 -12.26
N LEU A 93 15.51 11.35 -11.82
CA LEU A 93 15.06 11.25 -10.42
C LEU A 93 13.89 10.28 -10.22
N GLN A 94 13.40 9.67 -11.29
CA GLN A 94 12.21 8.82 -11.27
C GLN A 94 12.51 7.43 -11.82
N LYS A 95 12.16 6.39 -11.05
CA LYS A 95 12.35 4.99 -11.47
C LYS A 95 11.67 4.68 -12.81
N THR A 96 10.49 5.24 -13.07
CA THR A 96 9.74 5.03 -14.32
C THR A 96 10.45 5.60 -15.52
N GLU A 97 10.95 6.84 -15.43
CA GLU A 97 11.72 7.49 -16.50
C GLU A 97 13.03 6.73 -16.76
N LEU A 98 13.69 6.26 -15.70
CA LEU A 98 14.90 5.45 -15.82
C LEU A 98 14.65 4.14 -16.58
N GLU A 99 13.54 3.45 -16.30
CA GLU A 99 13.15 2.23 -17.04
C GLU A 99 12.76 2.53 -18.50
N ASP A 100 12.10 3.68 -18.76
CA ASP A 100 11.79 4.13 -20.13
C ASP A 100 13.08 4.38 -20.94
N LEU A 101 14.11 4.98 -20.34
CA LEU A 101 15.43 5.19 -20.97
C LEU A 101 16.17 3.86 -21.23
N TYR A 102 15.98 2.87 -20.36
CA TYR A 102 16.61 1.55 -20.50
C TYR A 102 15.90 0.62 -21.48
N LEU A 103 14.60 0.85 -21.74
CA LEU A 103 13.74 -0.04 -22.52
C LEU A 103 14.34 -0.48 -23.89
N PRO A 104 14.96 0.40 -24.71
CA PRO A 104 15.55 0.00 -25.99
C PRO A 104 16.73 -0.99 -25.87
N TYR A 105 17.38 -1.03 -24.72
CA TYR A 105 18.60 -1.81 -24.47
C TYR A 105 18.35 -3.07 -23.65
N LYS A 106 17.12 -3.24 -23.15
CA LYS A 106 16.73 -4.37 -22.34
C LYS A 106 16.72 -5.65 -23.20
N PRO A 107 17.27 -6.78 -22.73
CA PRO A 107 17.20 -8.05 -23.46
C PRO A 107 15.75 -8.42 -23.79
N LYS A 108 15.47 -8.65 -25.07
CA LYS A 108 14.11 -8.91 -25.58
C LYS A 108 13.87 -10.39 -25.82
N ARG A 109 12.65 -10.84 -25.54
CA ARG A 109 12.14 -12.11 -26.10
C ARG A 109 11.99 -11.96 -27.62
N ARG A 110 11.95 -13.06 -28.35
CA ARG A 110 11.80 -13.05 -29.82
C ARG A 110 10.50 -12.32 -30.24
N THR A 111 10.60 -11.04 -30.60
CA THR A 111 9.48 -10.18 -31.02
C THR A 111 9.25 -10.24 -32.52
N ARG A 112 8.13 -9.68 -33.02
CA ARG A 112 7.90 -9.53 -34.48
C ARG A 112 9.02 -8.72 -35.14
N ALA A 113 9.48 -7.65 -34.50
CA ALA A 113 10.63 -6.86 -34.96
C ALA A 113 11.92 -7.69 -34.98
N THR A 114 12.17 -8.51 -33.95
CA THR A 114 13.34 -9.42 -33.92
C THR A 114 13.29 -10.41 -35.08
N VAL A 115 12.14 -11.03 -35.32
CA VAL A 115 11.94 -11.92 -36.48
C VAL A 115 12.14 -11.17 -37.79
N ALA A 116 11.64 -9.94 -37.93
CA ALA A 116 11.85 -9.14 -39.12
C ALA A 116 13.34 -8.78 -39.35
N ARG A 117 14.10 -8.50 -38.28
CA ARG A 117 15.56 -8.30 -38.35
C ARG A 117 16.28 -9.59 -38.78
N GLU A 118 15.91 -10.74 -38.22
CA GLU A 118 16.43 -12.06 -38.65
C GLU A 118 16.18 -12.33 -40.14
N LYS A 119 15.05 -11.86 -40.67
CA LYS A 119 14.71 -11.93 -42.11
C LYS A 119 15.44 -10.89 -42.98
N GLY A 120 16.27 -10.03 -42.40
CA GLY A 120 17.04 -9.01 -43.12
C GLY A 120 16.23 -7.78 -43.53
N LEU A 121 15.10 -7.50 -42.88
CA LEU A 121 14.23 -6.35 -43.19
C LEU A 121 14.65 -5.05 -42.47
N GLU A 122 15.74 -5.09 -41.70
CA GLU A 122 16.25 -3.93 -40.98
C GLU A 122 16.73 -2.81 -41.93
N THR A 123 17.39 -3.16 -43.02
CA THR A 123 17.83 -2.21 -44.04
C THR A 123 16.65 -1.56 -44.77
N LEU A 124 15.54 -2.29 -44.99
CA LEU A 124 14.29 -1.72 -45.51
C LEU A 124 13.66 -0.74 -44.51
N ALA A 125 13.63 -1.10 -43.22
CA ALA A 125 13.14 -0.21 -42.16
C ALA A 125 13.97 1.08 -42.06
N GLN A 126 15.30 0.97 -42.10
CA GLN A 126 16.22 2.11 -42.11
C GLN A 126 16.04 2.97 -43.36
N PHE A 127 15.86 2.34 -44.53
CA PHE A 127 15.54 3.05 -45.76
C PHE A 127 14.28 3.90 -45.58
N ILE A 128 13.15 3.28 -45.18
CA ILE A 128 11.88 3.99 -44.94
C ILE A 128 12.06 5.15 -43.95
N ALA A 129 12.79 4.93 -42.86
CA ALA A 129 13.07 5.95 -41.85
C ALA A 129 13.90 7.13 -42.41
N ASN A 130 14.89 6.86 -43.26
CA ASN A 130 15.72 7.90 -43.87
C ASN A 130 14.92 8.82 -44.81
N PHE A 131 13.89 8.27 -45.47
CA PHE A 131 12.97 9.06 -46.30
C PHE A 131 11.86 9.76 -45.50
N ASN A 132 11.80 9.59 -44.18
CA ASN A 132 10.89 10.35 -43.32
C ASN A 132 11.52 11.69 -42.93
N GLN A 133 11.71 12.56 -43.93
CA GLN A 133 12.25 13.91 -43.77
C GLN A 133 11.44 14.93 -44.59
N PRO A 134 11.47 16.23 -44.25
CA PRO A 134 10.63 17.25 -44.89
C PRO A 134 10.78 17.33 -46.42
N ASN A 135 11.99 17.13 -46.95
CA ASN A 135 12.32 17.25 -48.38
C ASN A 135 12.55 15.89 -49.06
N SER A 136 11.83 14.86 -48.62
CA SER A 136 11.97 13.51 -49.16
C SER A 136 11.54 13.43 -50.64
N PRO A 137 12.37 12.89 -51.54
CA PRO A 137 11.99 12.73 -52.94
C PRO A 137 10.83 11.72 -53.07
N THR A 138 10.13 11.77 -54.20
CA THR A 138 9.10 10.78 -54.50
C THR A 138 9.77 9.51 -55.03
N PHE A 139 9.42 8.36 -54.47
CA PHE A 139 9.87 7.05 -54.92
C PHE A 139 8.74 6.02 -54.75
N ALA A 140 8.82 4.92 -55.47
CA ALA A 140 7.91 3.79 -55.33
C ALA A 140 8.39 2.91 -54.17
N LEU A 141 7.69 2.96 -53.04
CA LEU A 141 8.04 2.20 -51.84
C LEU A 141 7.94 0.69 -52.08
N GLU A 142 6.97 0.28 -52.89
CA GLU A 142 6.74 -1.09 -53.31
C GLU A 142 7.93 -1.64 -54.12
N ALA A 143 8.48 -0.84 -55.04
CA ALA A 143 9.63 -1.22 -55.85
C ALA A 143 10.92 -1.37 -55.02
N GLU A 144 11.06 -0.59 -53.94
CA GLU A 144 12.17 -0.81 -53.00
C GLU A 144 11.95 -2.10 -52.19
N ALA A 145 10.74 -2.33 -51.70
CA ALA A 145 10.39 -3.50 -50.91
C ALA A 145 10.49 -4.82 -51.69
N GLU A 146 10.30 -4.82 -53.02
CA GLU A 146 10.53 -5.98 -53.89
C GLU A 146 11.95 -6.56 -53.75
N LYS A 147 12.96 -5.72 -53.49
CA LYS A 147 14.36 -6.15 -53.31
C LYS A 147 14.58 -7.02 -52.07
N TYR A 148 13.60 -7.05 -51.17
CA TYR A 148 13.66 -7.76 -49.90
C TYR A 148 12.83 -9.05 -49.89
N ILE A 149 12.19 -9.40 -51.00
CA ILE A 149 11.48 -10.68 -51.16
C ILE A 149 12.51 -11.81 -51.18
N SER A 150 12.32 -12.79 -50.30
CA SER A 150 13.19 -13.94 -50.18
C SER A 150 12.40 -15.12 -49.60
N GLU A 151 12.18 -16.13 -50.43
CA GLU A 151 11.49 -17.35 -50.01
C GLU A 151 12.27 -18.09 -48.92
N GLU A 152 13.61 -18.10 -49.01
CA GLU A 152 14.52 -18.67 -48.00
C GLU A 152 14.38 -17.99 -46.63
N LYS A 153 14.24 -16.66 -46.61
CA LYS A 153 14.02 -15.90 -45.37
C LYS A 153 12.54 -15.83 -44.98
N GLY A 154 11.64 -16.49 -45.70
CA GLY A 154 10.21 -16.50 -45.43
C GLY A 154 9.53 -15.13 -45.58
N VAL A 155 10.02 -14.30 -46.51
CA VAL A 155 9.39 -13.05 -46.97
C VAL A 155 8.84 -13.30 -48.37
N LYS A 156 7.54 -13.57 -48.50
CA LYS A 156 6.96 -14.09 -49.75
C LYS A 156 6.39 -12.99 -50.64
N THR A 157 6.01 -11.86 -50.05
CA THR A 157 5.35 -10.76 -50.75
C THR A 157 5.97 -9.41 -50.38
N VAL A 158 5.72 -8.39 -51.20
CA VAL A 158 6.03 -6.98 -50.89
C VAL A 158 5.38 -6.57 -49.57
N GLU A 159 4.15 -7.02 -49.32
CA GLU A 159 3.41 -6.76 -48.09
C GLU A 159 4.09 -7.37 -46.87
N ASP A 160 4.62 -8.60 -46.96
CA ASP A 160 5.40 -9.22 -45.88
C ASP A 160 6.64 -8.39 -45.54
N ALA A 161 7.34 -7.86 -46.56
CA ALA A 161 8.52 -7.03 -46.37
C ALA A 161 8.16 -5.70 -45.69
N LEU A 162 7.11 -5.02 -46.15
CA LEU A 162 6.62 -3.77 -45.57
C LEU A 162 6.09 -3.96 -44.14
N ASN A 163 5.38 -5.05 -43.88
CA ASN A 163 4.89 -5.38 -42.53
C ASN A 163 6.06 -5.67 -41.57
N GLY A 164 7.08 -6.39 -42.01
CA GLY A 164 8.27 -6.62 -41.19
C GLY A 164 9.06 -5.32 -40.93
N ALA A 165 9.19 -4.44 -41.92
CA ALA A 165 9.78 -3.11 -41.70
C ALA A 165 8.92 -2.25 -40.75
N SER A 166 7.59 -2.35 -40.86
CA SER A 166 6.63 -1.69 -39.97
C SER A 166 6.77 -2.20 -38.53
N ASP A 167 6.91 -3.51 -38.32
CA ASP A 167 7.13 -4.10 -36.99
C ASP A 167 8.41 -3.58 -36.33
N ILE A 168 9.50 -3.41 -37.10
CA ILE A 168 10.76 -2.85 -36.60
C ILE A 168 10.57 -1.39 -36.18
N LEU A 169 9.97 -0.56 -37.04
CA LEU A 169 9.76 0.86 -36.76
C LEU A 169 8.76 1.08 -35.63
N ALA A 170 7.72 0.25 -35.53
CA ALA A 170 6.74 0.28 -34.45
C ALA A 170 7.40 0.01 -33.09
N GLU A 171 8.29 -1.00 -33.02
CA GLU A 171 9.08 -1.28 -31.81
C GLU A 171 9.94 -0.07 -31.43
N MET A 172 10.69 0.49 -32.39
CA MET A 172 11.54 1.67 -32.16
C MET A 172 10.76 2.88 -31.64
N VAL A 173 9.57 3.16 -32.19
CA VAL A 173 8.71 4.27 -31.73
C VAL A 173 8.16 3.98 -30.33
N SER A 174 7.71 2.76 -30.08
CA SER A 174 7.06 2.39 -28.81
C SER A 174 7.98 2.49 -27.59
N GLU A 175 9.29 2.45 -27.82
CA GLU A 175 10.34 2.48 -26.81
C GLU A 175 10.94 3.88 -26.60
N LYS A 176 10.45 4.89 -27.32
CA LYS A 176 10.90 6.28 -27.12
C LYS A 176 10.39 6.83 -25.78
N ALA A 177 11.31 7.07 -24.85
CA ALA A 177 11.01 7.55 -23.51
C ALA A 177 10.14 8.83 -23.48
N ASN A 178 10.42 9.80 -24.37
CA ASN A 178 9.65 11.04 -24.45
C ASN A 178 8.19 10.82 -24.87
N LEU A 179 7.92 9.90 -25.80
CA LEU A 179 6.56 9.58 -26.22
C LEU A 179 5.80 8.86 -25.11
N ARG A 180 6.44 7.89 -24.46
CA ARG A 180 5.87 7.16 -23.32
C ARG A 180 5.52 8.12 -22.19
N ALA A 181 6.43 9.01 -21.82
CA ALA A 181 6.22 10.02 -20.79
C ALA A 181 5.03 10.93 -21.12
N TYR A 182 4.93 11.44 -22.35
CA TYR A 182 3.81 12.28 -22.76
C TYR A 182 2.48 11.53 -22.72
N LEU A 183 2.41 10.32 -23.28
CA LEU A 183 1.17 9.54 -23.32
C LEU A 183 0.73 9.10 -21.91
N ARG A 184 1.66 8.76 -21.03
CA ARG A 184 1.38 8.49 -19.61
C ARG A 184 0.79 9.70 -18.92
N ALA A 185 1.38 10.88 -19.10
CA ALA A 185 0.86 12.13 -18.56
C ALA A 185 -0.51 12.48 -19.14
N TYR A 186 -0.73 12.24 -20.43
CA TYR A 186 -2.04 12.41 -21.06
C TYR A 186 -3.10 11.50 -20.44
N LEU A 187 -2.81 10.20 -20.29
CA LEU A 187 -3.72 9.24 -19.65
C LEU A 187 -3.99 9.59 -18.19
N MET A 188 -3.00 10.09 -17.45
CA MET A 188 -3.18 10.56 -16.08
C MET A 188 -4.15 11.75 -16.01
N ASN A 189 -3.95 12.75 -16.88
CA ASN A 189 -4.67 14.01 -16.82
C ASN A 189 -6.04 13.99 -17.53
N ARG A 190 -6.22 13.11 -18.53
CA ARG A 190 -7.41 13.07 -19.40
C ARG A 190 -8.10 11.72 -19.45
N GLY A 191 -7.48 10.67 -18.92
CA GLY A 191 -8.11 9.36 -18.82
C GLY A 191 -9.26 9.38 -17.83
N VAL A 192 -10.23 8.50 -18.06
CA VAL A 192 -11.41 8.33 -17.20
C VAL A 192 -11.49 6.87 -16.79
N PHE A 193 -11.48 6.59 -15.49
CA PHE A 193 -11.85 5.29 -14.98
C PHE A 193 -13.32 5.04 -15.27
N VAL A 194 -13.63 3.92 -15.90
CA VAL A 194 -14.99 3.46 -16.16
C VAL A 194 -15.16 2.07 -15.59
N SER A 195 -16.25 1.85 -14.85
CA SER A 195 -16.61 0.51 -14.39
C SER A 195 -18.01 0.09 -14.80
N LEU A 196 -18.10 -1.20 -15.14
CA LEU A 196 -19.34 -1.89 -15.45
C LEU A 196 -19.46 -3.15 -14.58
N VAL A 197 -20.63 -3.39 -14.00
CA VAL A 197 -20.93 -4.69 -13.39
C VAL A 197 -21.19 -5.71 -14.51
N LYS A 198 -20.62 -6.91 -14.37
CA LYS A 198 -20.83 -7.99 -15.34
C LYS A 198 -22.29 -8.45 -15.37
N GLU A 199 -22.74 -8.96 -16.51
CA GLU A 199 -24.13 -9.35 -16.77
C GLU A 199 -24.67 -10.39 -15.78
N ASP A 200 -23.80 -11.23 -15.21
CA ASP A 200 -24.14 -12.24 -14.20
C ASP A 200 -24.68 -11.66 -12.87
N TYR A 201 -24.59 -10.34 -12.68
CA TYR A 201 -25.02 -9.65 -11.47
C TYR A 201 -26.07 -8.58 -11.79
N PRO A 202 -27.37 -8.93 -11.82
CA PRO A 202 -28.48 -7.98 -11.98
C PRO A 202 -28.50 -6.89 -10.90
N GLU A 203 -29.27 -5.82 -11.12
CA GLU A 203 -29.38 -4.70 -10.18
C GLU A 203 -29.83 -5.15 -8.78
N GLY A 204 -29.15 -4.67 -7.75
CA GLY A 204 -29.40 -5.00 -6.34
C GLY A 204 -28.81 -6.33 -5.87
N THR A 205 -28.12 -7.08 -6.74
CA THR A 205 -27.56 -8.41 -6.40
C THR A 205 -26.12 -8.35 -5.89
N THR A 206 -25.46 -7.20 -5.97
CA THR A 206 -24.07 -7.03 -5.56
C THR A 206 -23.89 -5.89 -4.56
N LYS A 207 -22.82 -5.93 -3.78
CA LYS A 207 -22.39 -4.82 -2.91
C LYS A 207 -21.76 -3.65 -3.67
N PHE A 208 -21.50 -3.82 -4.97
CA PHE A 208 -20.85 -2.82 -5.83
C PHE A 208 -21.83 -1.98 -6.67
N GLU A 209 -23.09 -1.82 -6.23
CA GLU A 209 -24.11 -1.07 -7.00
C GLU A 209 -23.69 0.38 -7.30
N MET A 210 -23.01 1.04 -6.35
CA MET A 210 -22.45 2.38 -6.58
C MET A 210 -21.48 2.45 -7.77
N TYR A 211 -20.93 1.30 -8.17
CA TYR A 211 -19.94 1.17 -9.23
C TYR A 211 -20.49 0.49 -10.50
N ARG A 212 -21.82 0.34 -10.63
CA ARG A 212 -22.46 -0.31 -11.78
C ARG A 212 -22.23 0.41 -13.11
N GLN A 213 -22.22 1.74 -13.07
CA GLN A 213 -21.93 2.63 -14.20
C GLN A 213 -21.09 3.82 -13.70
N TYR A 214 -19.94 3.51 -13.11
CA TYR A 214 -19.07 4.53 -12.54
C TYR A 214 -18.22 5.19 -13.61
N ARG A 215 -18.05 6.51 -13.52
CA ARG A 215 -17.06 7.25 -14.32
C ARG A 215 -16.41 8.33 -13.46
N GLU A 216 -15.09 8.38 -13.44
CA GLU A 216 -14.34 9.44 -12.76
C GLU A 216 -12.99 9.66 -13.45
N ASN A 217 -12.53 10.92 -13.48
CA ASN A 217 -11.21 11.23 -14.03
C ASN A 217 -10.11 10.48 -13.27
N VAL A 218 -9.10 10.01 -13.98
CA VAL A 218 -7.96 9.27 -13.41
C VAL A 218 -7.22 10.09 -12.35
N GLN A 219 -7.04 11.39 -12.58
CA GLN A 219 -6.38 12.30 -11.64
C GLN A 219 -7.20 12.55 -10.37
N ASP A 220 -8.52 12.60 -10.50
CA ASP A 220 -9.43 13.04 -9.43
C ASP A 220 -9.96 11.88 -8.57
N ILE A 221 -9.77 10.63 -8.99
CA ILE A 221 -10.31 9.46 -8.29
C ILE A 221 -9.88 9.40 -6.83
N LYS A 222 -10.89 9.32 -5.95
CA LYS A 222 -10.68 9.21 -4.51
C LYS A 222 -10.10 7.82 -4.15
N PRO A 223 -9.19 7.74 -3.17
CA PRO A 223 -8.58 6.47 -2.75
C PRO A 223 -9.57 5.33 -2.49
N HIS A 224 -10.61 5.57 -1.70
CA HIS A 224 -11.62 4.56 -1.37
C HIS A 224 -12.40 4.06 -2.58
N ASN A 225 -12.68 4.93 -3.57
CA ASN A 225 -13.36 4.54 -4.79
C ASN A 225 -12.45 3.66 -5.65
N LEU A 226 -11.18 4.04 -5.81
CA LEU A 226 -10.22 3.21 -6.54
C LEU A 226 -10.04 1.83 -5.89
N LEU A 227 -9.89 1.77 -4.57
CA LEU A 227 -9.75 0.50 -3.85
C LEU A 227 -11.01 -0.37 -4.01
N ALA A 228 -12.20 0.22 -3.95
CA ALA A 228 -13.45 -0.50 -4.18
C ALA A 228 -13.58 -1.03 -5.61
N LEU A 229 -13.19 -0.22 -6.62
CA LEU A 229 -13.17 -0.64 -8.02
C LEU A 229 -12.24 -1.83 -8.24
N LEU A 230 -11.00 -1.76 -7.74
CA LEU A 230 -10.01 -2.83 -7.88
C LEU A 230 -10.42 -4.09 -7.11
N ARG A 231 -11.04 -3.95 -5.95
CA ARG A 231 -11.61 -5.07 -5.20
C ARG A 231 -12.74 -5.73 -5.99
N GLY A 232 -13.67 -4.96 -6.55
CA GLY A 232 -14.76 -5.51 -7.35
C GLY A 232 -14.26 -6.19 -8.64
N GLU A 233 -13.18 -5.67 -9.23
CA GLU A 233 -12.50 -6.31 -10.36
C GLU A 233 -11.84 -7.64 -9.95
N THR A 234 -11.16 -7.67 -8.80
CA THR A 234 -10.51 -8.87 -8.25
C THR A 234 -11.52 -9.95 -7.86
N GLU A 235 -12.65 -9.55 -7.28
CA GLU A 235 -13.78 -10.44 -6.97
C GLU A 235 -14.55 -10.88 -8.25
N GLY A 236 -14.16 -10.37 -9.41
CA GLY A 236 -14.72 -10.76 -10.70
C GLY A 236 -16.10 -10.17 -11.00
N ILE A 237 -16.57 -9.21 -10.22
CA ILE A 237 -17.91 -8.60 -10.35
C ILE A 237 -17.88 -7.36 -11.25
N LEU A 238 -16.81 -6.57 -11.18
CA LEU A 238 -16.62 -5.37 -12.00
C LEU A 238 -15.67 -5.65 -13.16
N LYS A 239 -15.89 -4.95 -14.27
CA LYS A 239 -14.90 -4.70 -15.32
C LYS A 239 -14.48 -3.24 -15.20
N VAL A 240 -13.19 -2.96 -15.02
CA VAL A 240 -12.69 -1.59 -14.83
C VAL A 240 -11.68 -1.24 -15.93
N GLU A 241 -11.95 -0.19 -16.69
CA GLU A 241 -11.10 0.27 -17.80
C GLU A 241 -10.73 1.75 -17.64
N ILE A 242 -9.69 2.19 -18.36
CA ILE A 242 -9.41 3.62 -18.54
C ILE A 242 -9.79 3.99 -19.97
N GLU A 243 -10.84 4.80 -20.12
CA GLU A 243 -11.25 5.41 -21.38
C GLU A 243 -10.43 6.68 -21.66
N PHE A 244 -10.13 6.93 -22.93
CA PHE A 244 -9.40 8.11 -23.40
C PHE A 244 -9.67 8.33 -24.90
N ASP A 245 -9.37 9.53 -25.41
CA ASP A 245 -9.49 9.84 -26.83
C ASP A 245 -8.29 9.24 -27.60
N GLN A 246 -8.54 8.14 -28.29
CA GLN A 246 -7.53 7.44 -29.07
C GLN A 246 -7.11 8.22 -30.32
N ASP A 247 -8.01 9.00 -30.93
CA ASP A 247 -7.69 9.78 -32.12
C ASP A 247 -6.73 10.93 -31.78
N PHE A 248 -6.88 11.53 -30.60
CA PHE A 248 -5.91 12.48 -30.06
C PHE A 248 -4.51 11.86 -29.92
N VAL A 249 -4.42 10.65 -29.34
CA VAL A 249 -3.15 9.95 -29.17
C VAL A 249 -2.48 9.66 -30.50
N LEU A 250 -3.23 9.16 -31.48
CA LEU A 250 -2.70 8.88 -32.82
C LEU A 250 -2.26 10.16 -33.52
N SER A 251 -3.04 11.24 -33.41
CA SER A 251 -2.69 12.55 -33.97
C SER A 251 -1.41 13.12 -33.36
N TYR A 252 -1.23 12.96 -32.04
CA TYR A 252 0.01 13.33 -31.37
C TYR A 252 1.19 12.52 -31.90
N LEU A 253 1.09 11.19 -31.96
CA LEU A 253 2.15 10.32 -32.47
C LEU A 253 2.50 10.68 -33.93
N GLU A 254 1.50 10.93 -34.78
CA GLU A 254 1.73 11.39 -36.15
C GLU A 254 2.51 12.71 -36.18
N SER A 255 2.15 13.68 -35.32
CA SER A 255 2.84 14.98 -35.26
C SER A 255 4.31 14.89 -34.83
N GLN A 256 4.66 13.87 -34.02
CA GLN A 256 6.02 13.66 -33.53
C GLN A 256 6.87 12.81 -34.48
N GLU A 257 6.25 11.80 -35.10
CA GLU A 257 6.97 10.78 -35.84
C GLU A 257 6.91 10.96 -37.37
N ILE A 258 5.91 11.64 -37.93
CA ILE A 258 5.80 11.87 -39.38
C ILE A 258 6.36 13.25 -39.71
N LYS A 259 7.57 13.29 -40.26
CA LYS A 259 8.28 14.54 -40.60
C LYS A 259 8.17 14.91 -42.08
N THR A 260 7.80 13.94 -42.91
CA THR A 260 7.70 14.13 -44.36
C THR A 260 6.32 14.58 -44.81
N LYS A 261 6.27 15.29 -45.94
CA LYS A 261 5.03 15.58 -46.68
C LYS A 261 4.72 14.53 -47.75
N ASN A 262 5.61 13.56 -47.97
CA ASN A 262 5.43 12.51 -48.96
C ASN A 262 4.22 11.62 -48.59
N PRO A 263 3.16 11.56 -49.43
CA PRO A 263 1.96 10.79 -49.13
C PRO A 263 2.20 9.29 -48.93
N MET A 264 3.17 8.69 -49.64
CA MET A 264 3.44 7.25 -49.57
C MET A 264 4.02 6.86 -48.22
N ILE A 265 5.03 7.60 -47.75
CA ILE A 265 5.62 7.37 -46.43
C ILE A 265 4.61 7.67 -45.33
N ARG A 266 3.80 8.72 -45.47
CA ARG A 266 2.73 9.01 -44.52
C ARG A 266 1.73 7.84 -44.43
N LYS A 267 1.27 7.32 -45.56
CA LYS A 267 0.33 6.18 -45.64
C LYS A 267 0.92 4.89 -45.03
N PHE A 268 2.24 4.73 -45.04
CA PHE A 268 2.94 3.65 -44.34
C PHE A 268 3.01 3.91 -42.82
N TYR A 269 3.37 5.12 -42.39
CA TYR A 269 3.57 5.44 -40.97
C TYR A 269 2.27 5.45 -40.16
N GLN A 270 1.14 5.90 -40.72
CA GLN A 270 -0.12 6.00 -39.98
C GLN A 270 -0.60 4.64 -39.40
N PRO A 271 -0.75 3.56 -40.19
CA PRO A 271 -1.11 2.25 -39.64
C PRO A 271 -0.01 1.66 -38.74
N MET A 272 1.28 1.93 -39.04
CA MET A 272 2.40 1.51 -38.21
C MET A 272 2.34 2.14 -36.80
N LEU A 273 2.09 3.44 -36.70
CA LEU A 273 1.95 4.16 -35.42
C LEU A 273 0.72 3.69 -34.64
N LYS A 274 -0.38 3.40 -35.35
CA LYS A 274 -1.58 2.82 -34.74
C LYS A 274 -1.30 1.44 -34.14
N ASP A 275 -0.56 0.59 -34.84
CA ASP A 275 -0.14 -0.71 -34.32
C ASP A 275 0.85 -0.56 -33.15
N ALA A 276 1.86 0.31 -33.29
CA ALA A 276 2.82 0.61 -32.23
C ALA A 276 2.12 1.02 -30.93
N PHE A 277 1.15 1.94 -31.00
CA PHE A 277 0.38 2.33 -29.84
C PHE A 277 -0.46 1.17 -29.28
N ASN A 278 -1.32 0.56 -30.10
CA ASN A 278 -2.29 -0.43 -29.61
C ASN A 278 -1.64 -1.69 -29.06
N ARG A 279 -0.60 -2.20 -29.75
CA ARG A 279 0.04 -3.48 -29.44
C ARG A 279 1.16 -3.34 -28.43
N LEU A 280 1.96 -2.28 -28.50
CA LEU A 280 3.21 -2.17 -27.74
C LEU A 280 3.16 -1.16 -26.60
N MET A 281 2.35 -0.10 -26.70
CA MET A 281 2.32 0.96 -25.68
C MET A 281 1.09 0.89 -24.77
N LYS A 282 -0.12 0.77 -25.35
CA LYS A 282 -1.42 0.98 -24.68
C LYS A 282 -1.56 0.23 -23.37
N THR A 283 -1.39 -1.10 -23.38
CA THR A 283 -1.55 -1.93 -22.17
C THR A 283 -0.54 -1.56 -21.09
N SER A 284 0.73 -1.35 -21.46
CA SER A 284 1.77 -0.97 -20.50
C SER A 284 1.50 0.40 -19.87
N LEU A 285 1.15 1.40 -20.68
CA LEU A 285 0.87 2.75 -20.20
C LEU A 285 -0.37 2.81 -19.30
N ILE A 286 -1.44 2.10 -19.66
CA ILE A 286 -2.64 1.98 -18.81
C ILE A 286 -2.28 1.31 -17.48
N SER A 287 -1.50 0.21 -17.52
CA SER A 287 -1.07 -0.48 -16.31
C SER A 287 -0.20 0.41 -15.42
N GLU A 288 0.71 1.18 -15.99
CA GLU A 288 1.56 2.14 -15.26
C GLU A 288 0.72 3.22 -14.59
N VAL A 289 -0.23 3.83 -15.29
CA VAL A 289 -1.14 4.84 -14.74
C VAL A 289 -2.02 4.26 -13.62
N ARG A 290 -2.54 3.03 -13.81
CA ARG A 290 -3.30 2.33 -12.75
C ARG A 290 -2.44 2.06 -11.53
N SER A 291 -1.21 1.59 -11.73
CA SER A 291 -0.27 1.30 -10.64
C SER A 291 0.12 2.57 -9.87
N ASP A 292 0.32 3.69 -10.57
CA ASP A 292 0.60 4.98 -9.94
C ASP A 292 -0.58 5.44 -9.07
N ARG A 293 -1.80 5.43 -9.62
CA ARG A 293 -3.00 5.78 -8.86
C ARG A 293 -3.26 4.82 -7.70
N LYS A 294 -2.98 3.52 -7.86
CA LYS A 294 -3.06 2.54 -6.78
C LYS A 294 -2.05 2.85 -5.67
N THR A 295 -0.82 3.16 -6.02
CA THR A 295 0.23 3.55 -5.05
C THR A 295 -0.18 4.79 -4.28
N TYR A 296 -0.74 5.80 -4.95
CA TYR A 296 -1.31 6.98 -4.30
C TYR A 296 -2.45 6.62 -3.34
N ALA A 297 -3.41 5.80 -3.77
CA ALA A 297 -4.53 5.38 -2.94
C ALA A 297 -4.10 4.59 -1.70
N ASP A 298 -3.06 3.76 -1.84
CA ASP A 298 -2.47 3.01 -0.73
C ASP A 298 -1.83 3.95 0.28
N LEU A 299 -0.99 4.89 -0.17
CA LEU A 299 -0.34 5.85 0.71
C LEU A 299 -1.34 6.70 1.50
N GLU A 300 -2.37 7.24 0.84
CA GLU A 300 -3.38 8.08 1.51
C GLU A 300 -4.25 7.30 2.49
N SER A 301 -4.62 6.06 2.12
CA SER A 301 -5.43 5.20 2.99
C SER A 301 -4.62 4.74 4.20
N ILE A 302 -3.36 4.32 3.99
CA ILE A 302 -2.46 3.90 5.08
C ILE A 302 -2.19 5.05 6.04
N LYS A 303 -2.00 6.29 5.57
CA LYS A 303 -1.86 7.46 6.44
C LYS A 303 -3.06 7.66 7.36
N THR A 304 -4.26 7.41 6.85
CA THR A 304 -5.50 7.44 7.66
C THR A 304 -5.50 6.29 8.68
N PHE A 305 -5.07 5.10 8.28
CA PHE A 305 -4.96 3.93 9.17
C PHE A 305 -3.92 4.14 10.28
N GLU A 306 -2.78 4.75 9.99
CA GLU A 306 -1.76 5.14 10.99
C GLU A 306 -2.35 6.09 12.02
N SER A 307 -3.11 7.09 11.57
CA SER A 307 -3.77 8.06 12.46
C SER A 307 -4.81 7.39 13.36
N ASN A 308 -5.66 6.53 12.80
CA ASN A 308 -6.66 5.76 13.55
C ASN A 308 -6.00 4.80 14.55
N LEU A 309 -4.92 4.13 14.15
CA LEU A 309 -4.17 3.25 15.06
C LEU A 309 -3.55 4.05 16.21
N ARG A 310 -2.94 5.20 15.91
CA ARG A 310 -2.36 6.08 16.92
C ARG A 310 -3.40 6.54 17.94
N GLU A 311 -4.60 6.92 17.51
CA GLU A 311 -5.70 7.29 18.40
C GLU A 311 -6.11 6.13 19.32
N LEU A 312 -6.16 4.90 18.79
CA LEU A 312 -6.47 3.71 19.58
C LEU A 312 -5.38 3.39 20.62
N LEU A 313 -4.11 3.48 20.22
CA LEU A 313 -2.96 3.18 21.08
C LEU A 313 -2.75 4.23 22.18
N LEU A 314 -3.02 5.50 21.87
CA LEU A 314 -2.86 6.62 22.80
C LEU A 314 -4.17 7.00 23.51
N ALA A 315 -5.21 6.16 23.39
CA ALA A 315 -6.42 6.34 24.17
C ALA A 315 -6.08 6.33 25.67
N SER A 316 -6.70 7.24 26.43
CA SER A 316 -6.41 7.39 27.86
C SER A 316 -6.69 6.10 28.63
N PRO A 317 -5.70 5.54 29.36
CA PRO A 317 -5.93 4.36 30.18
C PRO A 317 -6.87 4.69 31.35
N ALA A 318 -7.86 3.84 31.61
CA ALA A 318 -8.73 3.99 32.78
C ALA A 318 -8.00 3.66 34.10
N GLY A 319 -6.83 3.03 33.99
CA GLY A 319 -5.92 2.74 35.08
C GLY A 319 -6.13 1.37 35.72
N MET A 320 -5.26 1.06 36.68
CA MET A 320 -5.24 -0.19 37.43
C MET A 320 -6.43 -0.26 38.39
N LYS A 321 -7.59 -0.68 37.89
CA LYS A 321 -8.83 -0.83 38.68
C LYS A 321 -9.54 -2.15 38.39
N PRO A 322 -10.22 -2.76 39.37
CA PRO A 322 -11.01 -3.97 39.15
C PRO A 322 -12.05 -3.74 38.05
N THR A 323 -12.01 -4.59 37.02
CA THR A 323 -12.73 -4.38 35.76
C THR A 323 -13.63 -5.58 35.44
N LEU A 324 -14.89 -5.31 35.10
CA LEU A 324 -15.80 -6.30 34.53
C LEU A 324 -15.83 -6.11 33.02
N ALA A 325 -15.29 -7.08 32.28
CA ALA A 325 -15.25 -7.04 30.82
C ALA A 325 -16.38 -7.88 30.24
N ILE A 326 -17.09 -7.32 29.26
CA ILE A 326 -18.25 -7.94 28.63
C ILE A 326 -18.03 -7.93 27.12
N ASP A 327 -17.86 -9.11 26.54
CA ASP A 327 -17.89 -9.35 25.10
C ASP A 327 -19.34 -9.72 24.70
N PRO A 328 -20.09 -8.80 24.06
CA PRO A 328 -21.50 -8.96 23.76
C PRO A 328 -21.82 -10.14 22.83
N GLY A 329 -23.08 -10.57 22.85
CA GLY A 329 -23.57 -11.55 21.89
C GLY A 329 -25.04 -11.90 22.08
N PHE A 330 -25.76 -12.05 20.96
CA PHE A 330 -27.16 -12.50 20.97
C PHE A 330 -27.26 -14.01 21.22
N ARG A 331 -26.92 -14.82 20.22
CA ARG A 331 -27.14 -16.27 20.22
C ARG A 331 -26.24 -17.00 21.22
N THR A 332 -24.97 -16.61 21.29
CA THR A 332 -23.96 -17.23 22.16
C THR A 332 -23.92 -16.64 23.57
N GLY A 333 -24.78 -15.65 23.86
CA GLY A 333 -24.74 -14.89 25.09
C GLY A 333 -23.58 -13.89 25.16
N CYS A 334 -23.59 -13.07 26.22
CA CYS A 334 -22.51 -12.16 26.55
C CYS A 334 -21.50 -12.86 27.46
N LYS A 335 -20.22 -12.76 27.10
CA LYS A 335 -19.10 -13.40 27.78
C LYS A 335 -18.53 -12.40 28.77
N VAL A 336 -18.56 -12.73 30.06
CA VAL A 336 -18.29 -11.81 31.17
C VAL A 336 -17.05 -12.29 31.91
N SER A 337 -15.97 -11.51 31.85
CA SER A 337 -14.72 -11.77 32.56
C SER A 337 -14.48 -10.73 33.65
N VAL A 338 -14.08 -11.18 34.83
CA VAL A 338 -13.64 -10.32 35.93
C VAL A 338 -12.12 -10.24 35.93
N LEU A 339 -11.60 -9.01 35.96
CA LEU A 339 -10.17 -8.71 36.09
C LEU A 339 -9.90 -7.97 37.40
N SER A 340 -8.77 -8.28 38.03
CA SER A 340 -8.22 -7.47 39.12
C SER A 340 -7.72 -6.11 38.62
N GLU A 341 -7.31 -5.25 39.55
CA GLU A 341 -6.62 -3.99 39.26
C GLU A 341 -5.35 -4.16 38.40
N THR A 342 -4.65 -5.29 38.52
CA THR A 342 -3.45 -5.61 37.74
C THR A 342 -3.74 -6.29 36.39
N GLY A 343 -5.02 -6.45 36.03
CA GLY A 343 -5.42 -7.16 34.81
C GLY A 343 -5.30 -8.68 34.90
N LYS A 344 -5.17 -9.23 36.12
CA LYS A 344 -5.20 -10.67 36.36
C LYS A 344 -6.65 -11.18 36.22
N PHE A 345 -6.83 -12.23 35.43
CA PHE A 345 -8.12 -12.92 35.32
C PHE A 345 -8.55 -13.53 36.66
N CYS A 346 -9.81 -13.32 37.05
CA CYS A 346 -10.36 -13.80 38.32
C CYS A 346 -11.50 -14.81 38.15
N GLU A 347 -12.51 -14.48 37.32
CA GLU A 347 -13.71 -15.31 37.16
C GLU A 347 -14.36 -15.05 35.80
N TYR A 348 -15.03 -16.07 35.24
CA TYR A 348 -15.75 -15.99 33.97
C TYR A 348 -17.19 -16.52 34.10
N HIS A 349 -18.12 -15.87 33.40
CA HIS A 349 -19.51 -16.32 33.24
C HIS A 349 -20.00 -16.03 31.82
N THR A 350 -20.95 -16.82 31.34
CA THR A 350 -21.77 -16.48 30.17
C THR A 350 -23.18 -16.11 30.64
N ILE A 351 -23.69 -14.96 30.19
CA ILE A 351 -25.04 -14.48 30.52
C ILE A 351 -25.88 -14.31 29.25
N PHE A 352 -27.20 -14.45 29.36
CA PHE A 352 -28.12 -14.41 28.22
C PHE A 352 -29.20 -13.33 28.37
N PRO A 353 -28.86 -12.04 28.24
CA PRO A 353 -29.81 -10.95 28.48
C PRO A 353 -30.89 -10.78 27.41
N TYR A 354 -30.74 -11.41 26.23
CA TYR A 354 -31.60 -11.18 25.05
C TYR A 354 -32.48 -12.36 24.61
N GLN A 355 -32.44 -13.49 25.32
CA GLN A 355 -33.19 -14.68 24.92
C GLN A 355 -34.61 -14.69 25.51
N ALA A 356 -34.74 -14.86 26.83
CA ALA A 356 -36.01 -14.83 27.54
C ALA A 356 -36.00 -13.82 28.71
N ALA A 357 -37.18 -13.31 29.08
CA ALA A 357 -37.33 -12.34 30.16
C ALA A 357 -36.75 -12.83 31.51
N GLY A 358 -36.90 -14.13 31.81
CA GLY A 358 -36.31 -14.74 33.01
C GLY A 358 -34.78 -14.71 33.00
N GLN A 359 -34.15 -15.04 31.88
CA GLN A 359 -32.70 -15.02 31.72
C GLN A 359 -32.12 -13.60 31.81
N ARG A 360 -32.86 -12.58 31.36
CA ARG A 360 -32.46 -11.18 31.57
C ARG A 360 -32.39 -10.81 33.05
N GLN A 361 -33.33 -11.27 33.86
CA GLN A 361 -33.30 -11.04 35.31
C GLN A 361 -32.16 -11.80 35.99
N GLU A 362 -31.89 -13.05 35.58
CA GLU A 362 -30.76 -13.84 36.08
C GLU A 362 -29.41 -13.20 35.72
N ALA A 363 -29.27 -12.75 34.47
CA ALA A 363 -28.11 -11.99 34.00
C ALA A 363 -27.89 -10.73 34.85
N ALA A 364 -28.94 -9.97 35.14
CA ALA A 364 -28.85 -8.76 35.96
C ALA A 364 -28.43 -9.08 37.40
N LYS A 365 -28.97 -10.14 38.00
CA LYS A 365 -28.56 -10.62 39.33
C LYS A 365 -27.09 -11.03 39.34
N LYS A 366 -26.64 -11.77 38.31
CA LYS A 366 -25.25 -12.23 38.19
C LYS A 366 -24.28 -11.05 38.06
N VAL A 367 -24.58 -10.08 37.19
CA VAL A 367 -23.75 -8.87 37.03
C VAL A 367 -23.63 -8.11 38.35
N LYS A 368 -24.75 -7.90 39.07
CA LYS A 368 -24.72 -7.24 40.39
C LYS A 368 -23.85 -8.02 41.39
N GLN A 369 -24.01 -9.34 41.46
CA GLN A 369 -23.18 -10.19 42.33
C GLN A 369 -21.69 -10.05 42.04
N LEU A 370 -21.29 -10.04 40.76
CA LEU A 370 -19.89 -9.87 40.38
C LEU A 370 -19.36 -8.48 40.75
N ILE A 371 -20.15 -7.43 40.52
CA ILE A 371 -19.80 -6.06 40.92
C ILE A 371 -19.56 -5.97 42.43
N ASP A 372 -20.47 -6.50 43.23
CA ASP A 372 -20.40 -6.44 44.70
C ASP A 372 -19.27 -7.30 45.27
N LYS A 373 -19.04 -8.50 44.70
CA LYS A 373 -18.02 -9.46 45.13
C LYS A 373 -16.61 -8.95 44.86
N TYR A 374 -16.36 -8.42 43.67
CA TYR A 374 -15.01 -8.00 43.23
C TYR A 374 -14.76 -6.51 43.35
N LYS A 375 -15.73 -5.75 43.89
CA LYS A 375 -15.64 -4.29 44.04
C LYS A 375 -15.29 -3.61 42.72
N ILE A 376 -15.97 -4.03 41.66
CA ILE A 376 -15.75 -3.55 40.30
C ILE A 376 -15.89 -2.02 40.25
N GLU A 377 -14.91 -1.37 39.64
CA GLU A 377 -14.91 0.08 39.43
C GLU A 377 -15.08 0.45 37.97
N LEU A 378 -14.69 -0.45 37.06
CA LEU A 378 -14.77 -0.25 35.62
C LEU A 378 -15.59 -1.37 34.96
N ILE A 379 -16.41 -1.02 33.97
CA ILE A 379 -17.07 -2.00 33.10
C ILE A 379 -16.68 -1.71 31.65
N ALA A 380 -15.99 -2.65 31.02
CA ALA A 380 -15.62 -2.60 29.61
C ALA A 380 -16.65 -3.37 28.79
N ILE A 381 -17.24 -2.75 27.77
CA ILE A 381 -18.22 -3.39 26.88
C ILE A 381 -17.69 -3.36 25.45
N GLY A 382 -17.55 -4.52 24.82
CA GLY A 382 -17.18 -4.62 23.40
C GLY A 382 -18.16 -3.88 22.48
N ASN A 383 -17.65 -3.22 21.45
CA ASN A 383 -18.45 -2.43 20.52
C ASN A 383 -18.96 -3.19 19.28
N GLY A 384 -18.88 -4.53 19.27
CA GLY A 384 -19.40 -5.34 18.18
C GLY A 384 -20.86 -5.71 18.30
N THR A 385 -21.18 -6.94 17.90
CA THR A 385 -22.56 -7.42 17.77
C THR A 385 -23.25 -7.47 19.13
N ALA A 386 -24.41 -6.82 19.26
CA ALA A 386 -25.14 -6.62 20.52
C ALA A 386 -24.50 -5.62 21.52
N GLY A 387 -23.49 -4.85 21.11
CA GLY A 387 -22.82 -3.89 21.98
C GLY A 387 -23.74 -2.78 22.50
N ARG A 388 -24.58 -2.22 21.64
CA ARG A 388 -25.56 -1.18 22.02
C ARG A 388 -26.59 -1.71 23.02
N GLU A 389 -27.14 -2.88 22.75
CA GLU A 389 -28.11 -3.55 23.60
C GLU A 389 -27.48 -3.95 24.94
N THR A 390 -26.17 -4.24 24.97
CA THR A 390 -25.44 -4.56 26.21
C THR A 390 -25.19 -3.31 27.02
N ASP A 391 -24.83 -2.22 26.35
CA ASP A 391 -24.67 -0.91 26.97
C ASP A 391 -25.96 -0.45 27.69
N GLU A 392 -27.10 -0.55 27.01
CA GLU A 392 -28.42 -0.23 27.57
C GLU A 392 -28.75 -1.14 28.76
N PHE A 393 -28.57 -2.46 28.62
CA PHE A 393 -28.81 -3.43 29.69
C PHE A 393 -27.96 -3.16 30.95
N ILE A 394 -26.67 -2.86 30.79
CA ILE A 394 -25.78 -2.56 31.91
C ILE A 394 -26.14 -1.22 32.56
N THR A 395 -26.57 -0.22 31.77
CA THR A 395 -27.04 1.07 32.31
C THR A 395 -28.19 0.90 33.29
N GLU A 396 -29.17 0.05 32.95
CA GLU A 396 -30.31 -0.24 33.83
C GLU A 396 -29.89 -0.89 35.16
N ILE A 397 -28.82 -1.69 35.15
CA ILE A 397 -28.28 -2.35 36.35
C ILE A 397 -27.56 -1.31 37.21
N ILE A 398 -26.62 -0.56 36.62
CA ILE A 398 -25.82 0.45 37.33
C ILE A 398 -26.71 1.53 37.96
N ALA A 399 -27.81 1.91 37.31
CA ALA A 399 -28.74 2.90 37.84
C ALA A 399 -29.28 2.55 39.25
N LYS A 400 -29.35 1.26 39.57
CA LYS A 400 -29.89 0.71 40.83
C LYS A 400 -28.81 0.40 41.88
N LEU A 401 -27.54 0.69 41.59
CA LEU A 401 -26.43 0.47 42.52
C LEU A 401 -26.09 1.74 43.29
N GLU A 402 -25.66 1.58 44.54
CA GLU A 402 -25.15 2.68 45.38
C GLU A 402 -23.77 3.14 44.89
N ARG A 403 -22.82 2.20 44.76
CA ARG A 403 -21.51 2.45 44.13
C ARG A 403 -21.61 2.10 42.65
N LYS A 404 -21.54 3.11 41.80
CA LYS A 404 -21.70 2.98 40.34
C LYS A 404 -20.33 2.86 39.67
N PRO A 405 -20.01 1.70 39.06
CA PRO A 405 -18.83 1.57 38.23
C PRO A 405 -18.90 2.51 37.01
N ILE A 406 -17.75 2.91 36.50
CA ILE A 406 -17.65 3.65 35.24
C ILE A 406 -17.73 2.63 34.10
N LYS A 407 -18.75 2.78 33.26
CA LYS A 407 -18.97 1.94 32.09
C LYS A 407 -18.43 2.63 30.84
N VAL A 408 -17.66 1.92 30.03
CA VAL A 408 -17.03 2.42 28.80
C VAL A 408 -17.19 1.40 27.68
N MET A 409 -17.58 1.89 26.49
CA MET A 409 -17.54 1.11 25.26
C MET A 409 -16.10 1.03 24.75
N VAL A 410 -15.64 -0.19 24.45
CA VAL A 410 -14.26 -0.49 24.07
C VAL A 410 -14.25 -1.11 22.67
N ASN A 411 -13.29 -0.68 21.85
CA ASN A 411 -13.08 -1.27 20.54
C ASN A 411 -12.65 -2.74 20.69
N GLU A 412 -13.43 -3.68 20.12
CA GLU A 412 -13.14 -5.11 20.17
C GLU A 412 -12.36 -5.63 18.95
N SER A 413 -12.01 -4.76 18.00
CA SER A 413 -11.29 -5.14 16.78
C SER A 413 -9.97 -5.82 17.12
N GLY A 414 -9.75 -6.99 16.53
CA GLY A 414 -8.57 -7.81 16.83
C GLY A 414 -8.67 -8.63 18.12
N ALA A 415 -9.71 -8.51 18.96
CA ALA A 415 -9.84 -9.33 20.18
C ALA A 415 -9.99 -10.84 19.84
N SER A 416 -10.67 -11.15 18.75
CA SER A 416 -10.77 -12.53 18.21
C SER A 416 -9.44 -13.04 17.64
N ILE A 417 -8.60 -12.14 17.10
CA ILE A 417 -7.26 -12.47 16.58
C ILE A 417 -6.31 -12.71 17.74
N TYR A 418 -6.33 -11.85 18.76
CA TYR A 418 -5.62 -12.06 20.01
C TYR A 418 -6.03 -13.39 20.64
N SER A 419 -7.31 -13.68 20.83
CA SER A 419 -7.75 -14.88 21.55
C SER A 419 -7.35 -16.19 20.90
N ALA A 420 -7.17 -16.18 19.57
CA ALA A 420 -6.67 -17.30 18.78
C ALA A 420 -5.14 -17.34 18.65
N SER A 421 -4.42 -16.29 19.08
CA SER A 421 -2.96 -16.15 18.95
C SER A 421 -2.17 -17.05 19.90
N ASP A 422 -0.90 -17.28 19.56
CA ASP A 422 0.03 -18.00 20.44
C ASP A 422 0.33 -17.21 21.72
N VAL A 423 0.34 -15.88 21.65
CA VAL A 423 0.50 -15.02 22.83
C VAL A 423 -0.61 -15.30 23.85
N ALA A 424 -1.88 -15.30 23.41
CA ALA A 424 -2.99 -15.58 24.32
C ALA A 424 -3.02 -17.03 24.81
N ARG A 425 -2.55 -18.00 24.01
CA ARG A 425 -2.39 -19.40 24.45
C ARG A 425 -1.30 -19.54 25.51
N GLN A 426 -0.23 -18.76 25.43
CA GLN A 426 0.83 -18.75 26.44
C GLN A 426 0.37 -18.06 27.72
N GLU A 427 -0.36 -16.94 27.61
CA GLU A 427 -0.92 -16.24 28.79
C GLU A 427 -2.02 -17.05 29.49
N PHE A 428 -2.86 -17.77 28.72
CA PHE A 428 -4.01 -18.49 29.23
C PHE A 428 -4.18 -19.88 28.59
N PRO A 429 -3.30 -20.86 28.91
CA PRO A 429 -3.31 -22.17 28.28
C PRO A 429 -4.64 -22.92 28.44
N ASP A 430 -5.24 -22.82 29.63
CA ASP A 430 -6.41 -23.60 30.02
C ASP A 430 -7.76 -22.92 29.72
N LEU A 431 -7.74 -21.67 29.22
CA LEU A 431 -8.97 -20.92 28.93
C LEU A 431 -9.36 -21.06 27.45
N ASP A 432 -10.66 -21.11 27.18
CA ASP A 432 -11.15 -21.12 25.80
C ASP A 432 -11.02 -19.75 25.12
N LEU A 433 -11.16 -19.75 23.80
CA LEU A 433 -10.98 -18.56 22.96
C LEU A 433 -11.96 -17.42 23.30
N THR A 434 -13.17 -17.72 23.78
CA THR A 434 -14.18 -16.70 24.06
C THR A 434 -13.86 -15.97 25.37
N VAL A 435 -13.32 -16.69 26.35
CA VAL A 435 -12.83 -16.10 27.62
C VAL A 435 -11.65 -15.18 27.35
N ARG A 436 -10.67 -15.62 26.56
CA ARG A 436 -9.50 -14.82 26.19
C ARG A 436 -9.89 -13.51 25.48
N GLY A 437 -10.90 -13.56 24.61
CA GLY A 437 -11.44 -12.37 23.94
C GLY A 437 -12.02 -11.36 24.95
N ALA A 438 -12.86 -11.82 25.87
CA ALA A 438 -13.42 -10.98 26.92
C ALA A 438 -12.34 -10.39 27.87
N ILE A 439 -11.29 -11.16 28.20
CA ILE A 439 -10.14 -10.66 28.97
C ILE A 439 -9.48 -9.48 28.24
N SER A 440 -9.24 -9.61 26.94
CA SER A 440 -8.61 -8.55 26.15
C SER A 440 -9.42 -7.25 26.17
N ILE A 441 -10.75 -7.33 26.06
CA ILE A 441 -11.64 -6.15 26.16
C ILE A 441 -11.44 -5.40 27.49
N GLY A 442 -11.34 -6.13 28.59
CA GLY A 442 -11.12 -5.53 29.91
C GLY A 442 -9.74 -4.89 30.04
N ARG A 443 -8.69 -5.59 29.59
CA ARG A 443 -7.32 -5.07 29.63
C ARG A 443 -7.12 -3.84 28.75
N ARG A 444 -7.79 -3.78 27.59
CA ARG A 444 -7.81 -2.57 26.74
C ARG A 444 -8.38 -1.35 27.45
N LEU A 445 -9.38 -1.52 28.33
CA LEU A 445 -9.89 -0.39 29.12
C LEU A 445 -8.86 0.06 30.17
N GLN A 446 -8.20 -0.90 30.83
CA GLN A 446 -7.19 -0.60 31.84
C GLN A 446 -5.98 0.11 31.23
N ASP A 447 -5.44 -0.43 30.12
CA ASP A 447 -4.32 0.10 29.37
C ASP A 447 -4.42 -0.33 27.88
N PRO A 448 -4.91 0.56 26.99
CA PRO A 448 -5.02 0.27 25.57
C PRO A 448 -3.69 -0.10 24.91
N LEU A 449 -2.62 0.64 25.23
CA LEU A 449 -1.31 0.46 24.61
C LEU A 449 -0.74 -0.91 24.95
N ALA A 450 -0.71 -1.27 26.24
CA ALA A 450 -0.12 -2.52 26.71
C ALA A 450 -0.86 -3.78 26.20
N GLU A 451 -2.16 -3.66 25.89
CA GLU A 451 -2.95 -4.79 25.39
C GLU A 451 -2.96 -4.85 23.86
N LEU A 452 -3.03 -3.73 23.14
CA LEU A 452 -3.09 -3.71 21.68
C LEU A 452 -1.76 -4.11 21.02
N VAL A 453 -0.61 -3.84 21.65
CA VAL A 453 0.72 -4.24 21.15
C VAL A 453 0.91 -5.76 21.05
N LYS A 454 0.05 -6.55 21.68
CA LYS A 454 0.08 -8.03 21.64
C LYS A 454 -0.49 -8.59 20.33
N ILE A 455 -1.02 -7.74 19.46
CA ILE A 455 -1.70 -8.09 18.22
C ILE A 455 -0.84 -7.59 17.06
N ASP A 456 -0.79 -8.36 15.97
CA ASP A 456 -0.22 -7.83 14.72
C ASP A 456 -0.97 -6.53 14.36
N PRO A 457 -0.29 -5.38 14.26
CA PRO A 457 -0.97 -4.09 14.07
C PRO A 457 -1.88 -4.07 12.83
N LYS A 458 -1.51 -4.80 11.77
CA LYS A 458 -2.33 -4.93 10.55
C LYS A 458 -3.62 -5.73 10.75
N SER A 459 -3.74 -6.43 11.87
CA SER A 459 -4.91 -7.21 12.26
C SER A 459 -5.87 -6.41 13.15
N ILE A 460 -5.45 -5.23 13.63
CA ILE A 460 -6.34 -4.27 14.27
C ILE A 460 -7.12 -3.58 13.15
N GLY A 461 -8.45 -3.64 13.21
CA GLY A 461 -9.32 -3.00 12.23
C GLY A 461 -9.26 -1.47 12.38
N VAL A 462 -8.48 -0.82 11.53
CA VAL A 462 -8.19 0.62 11.58
C VAL A 462 -8.77 1.38 10.39
N GLY A 463 -9.43 0.71 9.45
CA GLY A 463 -10.23 1.38 8.43
C GLY A 463 -10.84 0.44 7.40
N GLN A 464 -11.70 1.02 6.54
CA GLN A 464 -12.26 0.32 5.39
C GLN A 464 -11.17 0.02 4.35
N TYR A 465 -11.31 -1.09 3.63
CA TYR A 465 -10.38 -1.51 2.57
C TYR A 465 -8.92 -1.72 3.03
N GLN A 466 -8.68 -1.89 4.33
CA GLN A 466 -7.36 -2.19 4.90
C GLN A 466 -6.72 -3.46 4.30
N HIS A 467 -7.52 -4.42 3.84
CA HIS A 467 -7.02 -5.63 3.18
C HIS A 467 -6.74 -5.44 1.67
N ASP A 468 -7.15 -4.30 1.11
CA ASP A 468 -7.06 -4.01 -0.33
C ASP A 468 -5.87 -3.09 -0.67
N VAL A 469 -5.20 -2.52 0.34
CA VAL A 469 -3.95 -1.75 0.19
C VAL A 469 -2.71 -2.66 0.11
N ASP A 470 -1.55 -2.12 -0.27
CA ASP A 470 -0.27 -2.85 -0.17
C ASP A 470 -0.02 -3.32 1.27
N GLN A 471 -0.08 -4.65 1.47
CA GLN A 471 0.01 -5.26 2.80
C GLN A 471 1.40 -5.18 3.41
N LYS A 472 2.46 -5.08 2.60
CA LYS A 472 3.84 -4.94 3.11
C LYS A 472 4.06 -3.52 3.62
N LEU A 473 3.61 -2.53 2.84
CA LEU A 473 3.66 -1.13 3.23
C LEU A 473 2.78 -0.87 4.45
N LEU A 474 1.55 -1.39 4.47
CA LEU A 474 0.64 -1.31 5.61
C LEU A 474 1.30 -1.83 6.89
N LYS A 475 1.83 -3.07 6.85
CA LYS A 475 2.48 -3.67 8.02
C LYS A 475 3.61 -2.78 8.53
N LYS A 476 4.50 -2.34 7.64
CA LYS A 476 5.62 -1.47 8.01
C LYS A 476 5.15 -0.19 8.71
N LYS A 477 4.18 0.52 8.12
CA LYS A 477 3.67 1.80 8.62
C LYS A 477 2.92 1.66 9.95
N LEU A 478 2.18 0.57 10.15
CA LEU A 478 1.52 0.32 11.42
C LEU A 478 2.51 -0.11 12.52
N ASP A 479 3.52 -0.92 12.21
CA ASP A 479 4.61 -1.24 13.16
C ASP A 479 5.36 0.04 13.58
N ASP A 480 5.68 0.90 12.61
CA ASP A 480 6.29 2.22 12.82
C ASP A 480 5.44 3.11 13.76
N THR A 481 4.11 3.06 13.60
CA THR A 481 3.16 3.78 14.45
C THR A 481 3.16 3.24 15.88
N VAL A 482 3.20 1.91 16.05
CA VAL A 482 3.28 1.28 17.38
C VAL A 482 4.60 1.65 18.07
N GLU A 483 5.73 1.57 17.36
CA GLU A 483 7.04 1.99 17.88
C GLU A 483 6.99 3.45 18.36
N SER A 484 6.45 4.36 17.55
CA SER A 484 6.29 5.78 17.94
C SER A 484 5.44 5.92 19.20
N CYS A 485 4.29 5.24 19.29
CA CYS A 485 3.41 5.33 20.46
C CYS A 485 4.06 4.79 21.74
N VAL A 486 4.72 3.62 21.65
CA VAL A 486 5.41 3.00 22.80
C VAL A 486 6.55 3.89 23.31
N ASN A 487 7.36 4.45 22.41
CA ASN A 487 8.47 5.31 22.81
C ASN A 487 8.03 6.71 23.26
N TYR A 488 6.87 7.17 22.79
CA TYR A 488 6.22 8.40 23.25
C TYR A 488 5.75 8.27 24.71
N VAL A 489 5.02 7.19 25.04
CA VAL A 489 4.52 6.93 26.39
C VAL A 489 5.63 6.50 27.35
N GLY A 490 6.56 5.68 26.87
CA GLY A 490 7.52 4.96 27.70
C GLY A 490 6.93 3.66 28.26
N VAL A 491 7.78 2.85 28.89
CA VAL A 491 7.40 1.56 29.46
C VAL A 491 7.94 1.41 30.87
N GLU A 492 7.16 0.79 31.76
CA GLU A 492 7.64 0.36 33.07
C GLU A 492 8.31 -1.01 32.93
N LEU A 493 9.64 -1.05 33.08
CA LEU A 493 10.45 -2.24 32.83
C LEU A 493 10.01 -3.44 33.69
N ASN A 494 9.55 -3.18 34.91
CA ASN A 494 9.20 -4.23 35.87
C ASN A 494 7.82 -4.86 35.63
N THR A 495 6.98 -4.26 34.79
CA THR A 495 5.62 -4.75 34.53
C THR A 495 5.33 -4.99 33.06
N ALA A 496 6.10 -4.38 32.15
CA ALA A 496 5.93 -4.54 30.71
C ALA A 496 5.99 -6.01 30.28
N SER A 497 5.12 -6.35 29.32
CA SER A 497 5.18 -7.63 28.62
C SER A 497 6.34 -7.64 27.62
N LYS A 498 6.72 -8.83 27.17
CA LYS A 498 7.71 -9.02 26.11
C LYS A 498 7.29 -8.30 24.82
N GLU A 499 6.01 -8.37 24.48
CA GLU A 499 5.44 -7.78 23.28
C GLU A 499 5.60 -6.25 23.31
N LEU A 500 5.29 -5.62 24.44
CA LEU A 500 5.46 -4.18 24.62
C LEU A 500 6.94 -3.77 24.54
N LEU A 501 7.84 -4.52 25.19
CA LEU A 501 9.28 -4.26 25.18
C LEU A 501 9.89 -4.33 23.77
N THR A 502 9.34 -5.15 22.87
CA THR A 502 9.87 -5.31 21.51
C THR A 502 9.71 -4.05 20.66
N PHE A 503 8.80 -3.14 21.04
CA PHE A 503 8.61 -1.85 20.37
C PHE A 503 9.39 -0.70 21.02
N VAL A 504 10.16 -0.97 22.09
CA VAL A 504 11.06 0.02 22.67
C VAL A 504 12.27 0.17 21.76
N SER A 505 12.62 1.42 21.45
CA SER A 505 13.71 1.78 20.56
C SER A 505 15.01 1.05 20.94
N GLY A 506 15.52 0.22 20.03
CA GLY A 506 16.77 -0.52 20.19
C GLY A 506 16.64 -1.87 20.91
N ILE A 507 15.45 -2.25 21.37
CA ILE A 507 15.19 -3.55 21.98
C ILE A 507 14.77 -4.56 20.92
N THR A 508 15.52 -5.66 20.80
CA THR A 508 15.15 -6.78 19.91
C THR A 508 14.25 -7.78 20.65
N PRO A 509 13.50 -8.65 19.95
CA PRO A 509 12.70 -9.69 20.59
C PRO A 509 13.48 -10.58 21.56
N THR A 510 14.75 -10.84 21.26
CA THR A 510 15.66 -11.60 22.13
C THR A 510 15.98 -10.84 23.40
N VAL A 511 16.30 -9.54 23.30
CA VAL A 511 16.59 -8.70 24.46
C VAL A 511 15.34 -8.53 25.33
N ALA A 512 14.16 -8.33 24.72
CA ALA A 512 12.88 -8.26 25.43
C ALA A 512 12.61 -9.54 26.25
N GLN A 513 12.85 -10.71 25.68
CA GLN A 513 12.72 -11.98 26.40
C GLN A 513 13.72 -12.09 27.57
N ASN A 514 14.98 -11.70 27.35
CA ASN A 514 16.01 -11.76 28.38
C ASN A 514 15.70 -10.84 29.56
N ILE A 515 15.14 -9.65 29.31
CA ILE A 515 14.67 -8.73 30.36
C ILE A 515 13.59 -9.41 31.21
N VAL A 516 12.58 -10.00 30.58
CA VAL A 516 11.49 -10.68 31.29
C VAL A 516 12.01 -11.88 32.10
N ASN A 517 12.91 -12.68 31.52
CA ASN A 517 13.51 -13.83 32.22
C ASN A 517 14.33 -13.35 33.43
N TYR A 518 15.18 -12.35 33.25
CA TYR A 518 16.02 -11.81 34.32
C TYR A 518 15.18 -11.29 35.49
N ARG A 519 14.12 -10.52 35.19
CA ARG A 519 13.17 -10.03 36.20
C ARG A 519 12.48 -11.19 36.94
N ASN A 520 12.04 -12.21 36.22
CA ASN A 520 11.39 -13.38 36.85
C ASN A 520 12.33 -14.18 37.75
N GLU A 521 13.63 -14.23 37.41
CA GLU A 521 14.64 -14.98 38.17
C GLU A 521 15.24 -14.19 39.35
N ASN A 522 15.36 -12.87 39.22
CA ASN A 522 16.15 -12.03 40.14
C ASN A 522 15.35 -10.98 40.91
N GLY A 523 14.07 -10.76 40.57
CA GLY A 523 13.22 -9.72 41.17
C GLY A 523 13.14 -8.48 40.29
#